data_AF-A0A1G6B7I2-F1
#
_entry.id   AF-A0A1G6B7I2-F1
#
_cell.length_a   1.000
_cell.length_b   1.000
_cell.length_c   1.000
_cell.angle_alpha   90.00
_cell.angle_beta   90.00
_cell.angle_gamma   90.00
#
_symmetry.space_group_name_H-M   'P 1'
#
loop_
_entity.id
_entity.type
_entity.pdbx_description
1 polymer ?
#
loop_
_entity_poly.entity_id
_entity_poly.type
_entity_poly.pdbx_seq_one_letter_code
_entity_poly.pdbx_strand_id
1 'polypeptide(L)'
;MPDFQITPQDGAVTAIAKLNIRDGQPTTEVPVARKVEAGTSLAVAGIVTGQAVKGNDQWYAGPGRTFFWSGACSDFREGDEPPPATLKVRRRPNGTIRPLTESEIASVFGPLDYKEGLGGRIRLDPSWSQKNMGIANTPSLDDIGRPKLEAHKKAIGAFERVFAAIDAAGLTRRILTYDGLWVPRHKGWNPTRGLSSHSWAIAIDLNARWNGYGVTPAPTGSHGSVRELVPYFAAEGFAWGGFFSPPHEDGMHFELARLDL
;
A
#
# COMPACT_ATOMS: atom_id res chain seq x y z
N MET A 1 0.48 25.50 -39.17
CA MET A 1 -0.42 25.05 -38.09
C MET A 1 -0.20 26.01 -36.93
N PRO A 2 -1.16 26.25 -36.03
CA PRO A 2 -0.86 27.13 -34.90
C PRO A 2 0.26 26.47 -34.08
N ASP A 3 1.41 27.13 -34.01
CA ASP A 3 2.55 26.69 -33.21
C ASP A 3 2.29 27.10 -31.76
N PHE A 4 1.72 26.19 -30.97
CA PHE A 4 1.67 26.39 -29.53
C PHE A 4 3.04 26.07 -28.94
N GLN A 5 3.59 27.02 -28.18
CA GLN A 5 4.84 26.83 -27.47
C GLN A 5 4.60 25.91 -26.27
N ILE A 6 5.25 24.74 -26.29
CA ILE A 6 5.28 23.82 -25.16
C ILE A 6 6.51 24.17 -24.32
N THR A 7 6.29 24.52 -23.06
CA THR A 7 7.38 24.61 -22.07
C THR A 7 7.70 23.18 -21.62
N PRO A 8 8.90 22.64 -21.93
CA PRO A 8 9.23 21.27 -21.56
C PRO A 8 9.23 21.10 -20.04
N GLN A 9 8.58 20.06 -19.56
CA GLN A 9 8.55 19.71 -18.15
C GLN A 9 8.23 18.22 -18.02
N ASP A 10 9.20 17.45 -17.55
CA ASP A 10 9.08 16.00 -17.42
C ASP A 10 8.55 15.64 -16.03
N GLY A 11 7.43 14.92 -16.00
CA GLY A 11 6.80 14.53 -14.75
C GLY A 11 5.49 13.77 -14.92
N ALA A 12 4.69 13.75 -13.85
CA ALA A 12 3.39 13.09 -13.85
C ALA A 12 2.34 13.87 -13.06
N VAL A 13 1.07 13.67 -13.44
CA VAL A 13 -0.10 14.13 -12.69
C VAL A 13 -1.12 13.01 -12.55
N THR A 14 -1.99 13.08 -11.55
CA THR A 14 -3.13 12.15 -11.39
C THR A 14 -4.42 12.84 -11.79
N ALA A 15 -5.25 12.20 -12.62
CA ALA A 15 -6.58 12.69 -12.94
C ALA A 15 -7.45 12.71 -11.66
N ILE A 16 -8.01 13.86 -11.28
CA ILE A 16 -8.90 13.99 -10.10
C ILE A 16 -10.38 13.83 -10.47
N ALA A 17 -10.69 13.78 -11.77
CA ALA A 17 -12.01 13.54 -12.33
C ALA A 17 -11.87 12.79 -13.66
N LYS A 18 -13.00 12.36 -14.26
CA LYS A 18 -12.99 11.86 -15.64
C LYS A 18 -12.40 12.92 -16.58
N LEU A 19 -11.34 12.55 -17.28
CA LEU A 19 -10.54 13.48 -18.08
C LEU A 19 -10.45 12.99 -19.54
N ASN A 20 -10.63 13.92 -20.47
CA ASN A 20 -10.51 13.66 -21.90
C ASN A 20 -9.08 14.00 -22.35
N ILE A 21 -8.40 13.05 -22.97
CA ILE A 21 -7.14 13.26 -23.66
C ILE A 21 -7.45 13.65 -25.10
N ARG A 22 -6.94 14.79 -25.54
CA ARG A 22 -7.16 15.40 -26.86
C ARG A 22 -6.00 15.10 -27.77
N ASP A 23 -6.29 14.88 -29.05
CA ASP A 23 -5.27 14.66 -30.07
C ASP A 23 -4.92 15.96 -30.79
N GLY A 24 -3.63 16.19 -31.00
CA GLY A 24 -3.11 17.21 -31.89
C GLY A 24 -3.15 18.66 -31.39
N GLN A 25 -4.10 19.04 -30.51
CA GLN A 25 -4.25 20.42 -30.02
C GLN A 25 -4.80 20.50 -28.57
N PRO A 26 -4.38 21.50 -27.76
CA PRO A 26 -4.88 21.73 -26.40
C PRO A 26 -6.23 22.48 -26.40
N THR A 27 -7.26 21.88 -27.00
CA THR A 27 -8.62 22.43 -27.08
C THR A 27 -9.68 21.35 -26.90
N THR A 28 -10.85 21.73 -26.41
CA THR A 28 -12.01 20.83 -26.30
C THR A 28 -12.70 20.58 -27.64
N GLU A 29 -12.35 21.32 -28.68
CA GLU A 29 -12.95 21.27 -30.02
C GLU A 29 -12.40 20.14 -30.89
N VAL A 30 -11.22 19.60 -30.56
CA VAL A 30 -10.64 18.45 -31.28
C VAL A 30 -11.14 17.11 -30.71
N PRO A 31 -11.12 16.02 -31.50
CA PRO A 31 -11.53 14.70 -31.04
C PRO A 31 -10.82 14.25 -29.76
N VAL A 32 -11.53 13.46 -28.96
CA VAL A 32 -10.99 12.80 -27.78
C VAL A 32 -10.26 11.54 -28.22
N ALA A 33 -8.94 11.51 -28.09
CA ALA A 33 -8.12 10.34 -28.35
C ALA A 33 -8.46 9.19 -27.39
N ARG A 34 -8.58 9.49 -26.09
CA ARG A 34 -9.00 8.55 -25.06
C ARG A 34 -9.60 9.26 -23.86
N LYS A 35 -10.42 8.54 -23.09
CA LYS A 35 -10.93 8.98 -21.79
C LYS A 35 -10.17 8.27 -20.68
N VAL A 36 -9.89 8.98 -19.59
CA VAL A 36 -9.26 8.41 -18.40
C VAL A 36 -10.14 8.64 -17.18
N GLU A 37 -10.18 7.65 -16.30
CA GLU A 37 -10.93 7.70 -15.05
C GLU A 37 -10.12 8.44 -13.97
N ALA A 38 -10.82 8.96 -12.96
CA ALA A 38 -10.17 9.54 -11.79
C ALA A 38 -9.23 8.52 -11.12
N GLY A 39 -8.09 8.98 -10.60
CA GLY A 39 -7.02 8.15 -10.04
C GLY A 39 -6.01 7.64 -11.07
N THR A 40 -6.24 7.84 -12.37
CA THR A 40 -5.27 7.48 -13.42
C THR A 40 -4.12 8.48 -13.41
N SER A 41 -2.87 8.02 -13.27
CA SER A 41 -1.72 8.89 -13.47
C SER A 41 -1.28 8.94 -14.94
N LEU A 42 -0.85 10.13 -15.34
CA LEU A 42 -0.55 10.55 -16.70
C LEU A 42 0.83 11.18 -16.72
N ALA A 43 1.67 10.71 -17.63
CA ALA A 43 2.94 11.36 -17.93
C ALA A 43 2.69 12.74 -18.56
N VAL A 44 3.52 13.70 -18.17
CA VAL A 44 3.57 15.07 -18.68
C VAL A 44 4.96 15.26 -19.27
N ALA A 45 5.01 15.69 -20.52
CA ALA A 45 6.23 16.06 -21.24
C ALA A 45 6.38 17.60 -21.34
N GLY A 46 5.33 18.35 -21.01
CA GLY A 46 5.40 19.79 -20.92
C GLY A 46 4.08 20.46 -20.58
N ILE A 47 4.13 21.77 -20.41
CA ILE A 47 2.98 22.64 -20.16
C ILE A 47 2.74 23.49 -21.40
N VAL A 48 1.48 23.70 -21.74
CA VAL A 48 1.07 24.50 -22.89
C VAL A 48 -0.18 25.33 -22.54
N THR A 49 -0.20 26.58 -23.01
CA THR A 49 -1.40 27.41 -22.97
C THR A 49 -2.32 27.03 -24.12
N GLY A 50 -3.57 26.71 -23.82
CA GLY A 50 -4.58 26.25 -24.77
C GLY A 50 -5.93 26.96 -24.60
N GLN A 51 -7.01 26.28 -25.01
CA GLN A 51 -8.36 26.82 -24.82
C GLN A 51 -8.66 26.95 -23.31
N ALA A 52 -9.14 28.12 -22.89
CA ALA A 52 -9.63 28.30 -21.52
C ALA A 52 -10.86 27.42 -21.27
N VAL A 53 -10.76 26.52 -20.30
CA VAL A 53 -11.88 25.74 -19.78
C VAL A 53 -12.12 26.18 -18.35
N LYS A 54 -13.33 26.64 -18.04
CA LYS A 54 -13.69 27.18 -16.71
C LYS A 54 -12.70 28.25 -16.19
N GLY A 55 -12.17 29.08 -17.08
CA GLY A 55 -11.23 30.16 -16.74
C GLY A 55 -9.77 29.73 -16.53
N ASN A 56 -9.43 28.45 -16.74
CA ASN A 56 -8.06 27.95 -16.73
C ASN A 56 -7.66 27.53 -18.16
N ASP A 57 -6.66 28.19 -18.72
CA ASP A 57 -6.10 27.98 -20.05
C ASP A 57 -4.83 27.12 -20.04
N GLN A 58 -4.41 26.60 -18.88
CA GLN A 58 -3.27 25.70 -18.76
C GLN A 58 -3.67 24.27 -19.12
N TRP A 59 -2.89 23.66 -20.01
CA TRP A 59 -2.98 22.26 -20.42
C TRP A 59 -1.62 21.59 -20.24
N TYR A 60 -1.64 20.28 -20.08
CA TYR A 60 -0.44 19.44 -20.12
C TYR A 60 -0.31 18.81 -21.50
N ALA A 61 0.91 18.79 -22.04
CA ALA A 61 1.33 17.97 -23.16
C ALA A 61 1.79 16.60 -22.61
N GLY A 62 1.16 15.51 -23.06
CA GLY A 62 1.56 14.15 -22.73
C GLY A 62 2.50 13.55 -23.78
N PRO A 63 2.90 12.28 -23.65
CA PRO A 63 3.63 11.57 -24.68
C PRO A 63 2.90 11.59 -26.04
N GLY A 64 3.66 11.71 -27.12
CA GLY A 64 3.10 11.87 -28.46
C GLY A 64 2.46 13.25 -28.67
N ARG A 65 1.45 13.34 -29.54
CA ARG A 65 0.72 14.59 -29.83
C ARG A 65 -0.54 14.73 -28.95
N THR A 66 -0.45 14.42 -27.66
CA THR A 66 -1.63 14.39 -26.78
C THR A 66 -1.66 15.55 -25.79
N PHE A 67 -2.87 16.04 -25.49
CA PHE A 67 -3.09 17.18 -24.60
C PHE A 67 -4.23 16.92 -23.62
N PHE A 68 -4.12 17.38 -22.38
CA PHE A 68 -5.20 17.26 -21.39
C PHE A 68 -5.23 18.44 -20.42
N TRP A 69 -6.46 18.83 -20.04
CA TRP A 69 -6.68 20.07 -19.30
C TRP A 69 -6.22 19.94 -17.84
N SER A 70 -5.41 20.90 -17.38
CA SER A 70 -4.77 20.85 -16.06
C SER A 70 -5.75 20.90 -14.90
N GLY A 71 -6.89 21.59 -15.06
CA GLY A 71 -7.88 21.74 -13.98
C GLY A 71 -8.64 20.46 -13.60
N ALA A 72 -8.40 19.34 -14.31
CA ALA A 72 -8.89 18.01 -13.94
C ALA A 72 -7.76 17.09 -13.45
N CYS A 73 -6.60 17.65 -13.11
CA CYS A 73 -5.41 16.95 -12.64
C CYS A 73 -5.04 17.38 -11.21
N SER A 74 -4.28 16.54 -10.50
CA SER A 74 -3.59 16.89 -9.27
C SER A 74 -2.46 17.88 -9.54
N ASP A 75 -1.79 18.31 -8.47
CA ASP A 75 -0.50 18.98 -8.58
C ASP A 75 0.51 18.14 -9.39
N PHE A 76 1.36 18.85 -10.14
CA PHE A 76 2.44 18.29 -10.94
C PHE A 76 3.54 17.70 -10.07
N ARG A 77 4.06 16.53 -10.45
CA ARG A 77 5.19 15.85 -9.80
C ARG A 77 6.35 15.76 -10.79
N GLU A 78 7.50 16.29 -10.42
CA GLU A 78 8.72 16.23 -11.24
C GLU A 78 9.27 14.79 -11.33
N GLY A 79 9.67 14.39 -12.53
CA GLY A 79 10.43 13.16 -12.77
C GLY A 79 9.62 11.94 -13.22
N ASP A 80 10.37 10.95 -13.69
CA ASP A 80 9.95 9.67 -14.30
C ASP A 80 9.36 8.68 -13.27
N GLU A 81 8.74 9.20 -12.20
CA GLU A 81 8.09 8.35 -11.22
C GLU A 81 6.81 7.82 -11.86
N PRO A 82 6.72 6.51 -12.15
CA PRO A 82 5.50 5.96 -12.71
C PRO A 82 4.30 6.36 -11.82
N PRO A 83 3.09 6.46 -12.39
CA PRO A 83 1.86 6.29 -11.61
C PRO A 83 2.13 5.35 -10.44
N PRO A 84 1.79 5.69 -9.18
CA PRO A 84 1.80 4.66 -8.15
C PRO A 84 1.00 3.50 -8.71
N ALA A 85 1.68 2.40 -9.03
CA ALA A 85 1.02 1.26 -9.63
C ALA A 85 -0.11 0.92 -8.67
N THR A 86 -1.36 0.90 -9.17
CA THR A 86 -2.49 0.53 -8.31
C THR A 86 -2.13 -0.84 -7.73
N LEU A 87 -1.93 -0.89 -6.41
CA LEU A 87 -1.37 -2.06 -5.73
C LEU A 87 -2.08 -3.32 -6.20
N LYS A 88 -1.33 -4.32 -6.67
CA LYS A 88 -1.95 -5.59 -7.09
C LYS A 88 -2.37 -6.39 -5.86
N VAL A 89 -3.59 -6.15 -5.38
CA VAL A 89 -4.16 -6.78 -4.19
C VAL A 89 -5.50 -7.43 -4.51
N ARG A 90 -5.86 -8.48 -3.77
CA ARG A 90 -7.21 -9.05 -3.81
C ARG A 90 -8.13 -8.25 -2.89
N ARG A 91 -9.36 -7.98 -3.33
CA ARG A 91 -10.35 -7.22 -2.53
C ARG A 91 -11.62 -8.03 -2.28
N ARG A 92 -12.26 -7.75 -1.15
CA ARG A 92 -13.64 -8.16 -0.85
C ARG A 92 -14.63 -7.25 -1.61
N PRO A 93 -15.92 -7.64 -1.71
CA PRO A 93 -16.93 -6.78 -2.34
C PRO A 93 -17.06 -5.39 -1.70
N ASN A 94 -16.80 -5.27 -0.40
CA ASN A 94 -16.80 -4.00 0.33
C ASN A 94 -15.48 -3.20 0.19
N GLY A 95 -14.59 -3.59 -0.72
CA GLY A 95 -13.35 -2.88 -1.04
C GLY A 95 -12.16 -3.19 -0.12
N THR A 96 -12.35 -3.86 1.02
CA THR A 96 -11.24 -4.19 1.93
C THR A 96 -10.32 -5.24 1.32
N ILE A 97 -9.04 -5.17 1.65
CA ILE A 97 -8.03 -6.09 1.12
C ILE A 97 -8.20 -7.49 1.74
N ARG A 98 -8.05 -8.52 0.92
CA ARG A 98 -8.00 -9.92 1.35
C ARG A 98 -6.56 -10.33 1.59
N PRO A 99 -6.29 -11.13 2.64
CA PRO A 99 -5.05 -11.88 2.77
C PRO A 99 -4.67 -12.65 1.50
N LEU A 100 -3.38 -12.85 1.32
CA LEU A 100 -2.87 -13.84 0.38
C LEU A 100 -3.11 -15.24 0.92
N THR A 101 -3.30 -16.21 0.03
CA THR A 101 -3.19 -17.62 0.41
C THR A 101 -1.74 -17.97 0.71
N GLU A 102 -1.50 -19.06 1.42
CA GLU A 102 -0.13 -19.52 1.70
C GLU A 102 0.67 -19.77 0.42
N SER A 103 0.06 -20.33 -0.62
CA SER A 103 0.69 -20.51 -1.92
C SER A 103 1.06 -19.19 -2.60
N GLU A 104 0.24 -18.15 -2.44
CA GLU A 104 0.53 -16.81 -2.96
C GLU A 104 1.65 -16.14 -2.18
N ILE A 105 1.66 -16.27 -0.86
CA ILE A 105 2.76 -15.81 -0.01
C ILE A 105 4.07 -16.48 -0.46
N ALA A 106 4.07 -17.81 -0.63
CA ALA A 106 5.23 -18.54 -1.12
C ALA A 106 5.67 -18.09 -2.52
N SER A 107 4.73 -17.74 -3.40
CA SER A 107 5.04 -17.24 -4.75
C SER A 107 5.69 -15.85 -4.72
N VAL A 108 5.26 -14.97 -3.83
CA VAL A 108 5.74 -13.57 -3.79
C VAL A 108 6.99 -13.44 -2.92
N PHE A 109 6.99 -14.04 -1.74
CA PHE A 109 8.02 -13.90 -0.71
C PHE A 109 8.98 -15.12 -0.65
N GLY A 110 8.79 -16.08 -1.54
CA GLY A 110 9.59 -17.31 -1.60
C GLY A 110 9.04 -18.40 -0.66
N PRO A 111 9.16 -19.68 -1.05
CA PRO A 111 8.75 -20.78 -0.19
C PRO A 111 9.64 -20.85 1.05
N LEU A 112 9.07 -21.35 2.15
CA LEU A 112 9.83 -21.66 3.36
C LEU A 112 10.21 -23.14 3.33
N ASP A 113 11.50 -23.41 3.49
CA ASP A 113 11.97 -24.72 3.93
C ASP A 113 12.11 -24.70 5.45
N TYR A 114 11.46 -25.65 6.12
CA TYR A 114 11.36 -25.66 7.57
C TYR A 114 11.26 -27.07 8.14
N LYS A 115 11.64 -27.18 9.41
CA LYS A 115 11.40 -28.35 10.26
C LYS A 115 10.35 -28.02 11.29
N GLU A 116 9.50 -29.00 11.58
CA GLU A 116 8.53 -28.91 12.66
C GLU A 116 9.22 -28.70 14.01
N GLY A 117 8.59 -27.87 14.84
CA GLY A 117 8.96 -27.60 16.22
C GLY A 117 7.80 -27.89 17.18
N LEU A 118 8.04 -27.68 18.47
CA LEU A 118 7.03 -27.95 19.50
C LEU A 118 5.90 -26.91 19.48
N GLY A 119 4.65 -27.40 19.52
CA GLY A 119 3.44 -26.58 19.64
C GLY A 119 3.19 -25.70 18.42
N GLY A 120 3.35 -26.26 17.20
CA GLY A 120 3.13 -25.54 15.94
C GLY A 120 4.18 -24.47 15.62
N ARG A 121 5.30 -24.43 16.34
CA ARG A 121 6.50 -23.68 15.93
C ARG A 121 7.12 -24.35 14.73
N ILE A 122 7.81 -23.56 13.90
CA ILE A 122 8.68 -24.10 12.86
C ILE A 122 10.09 -23.55 13.03
N ARG A 123 11.08 -24.32 12.59
CA ARG A 123 12.46 -23.87 12.46
C ARG A 123 12.77 -23.70 10.99
N LEU A 124 12.93 -22.45 10.55
CA LEU A 124 13.33 -22.13 9.18
C LEU A 124 14.78 -22.54 8.94
N ASP A 125 15.09 -22.90 7.69
CA ASP A 125 16.49 -22.98 7.24
C ASP A 125 17.17 -21.61 7.45
N PRO A 126 18.32 -21.53 8.16
CA PRO A 126 19.01 -20.28 8.39
C PRO A 126 19.35 -19.50 7.11
N SER A 127 19.63 -20.21 6.00
CA SER A 127 19.94 -19.59 4.71
C SER A 127 18.76 -18.79 4.15
N TRP A 128 17.53 -19.22 4.42
CA TRP A 128 16.33 -18.47 4.03
C TRP A 128 16.29 -17.11 4.73
N SER A 129 16.51 -17.10 6.04
CA SER A 129 16.51 -15.85 6.82
C SER A 129 17.63 -14.91 6.40
N GLN A 130 18.85 -15.43 6.19
CA GLN A 130 19.98 -14.63 5.70
C GLN A 130 19.72 -14.00 4.33
N LYS A 131 19.04 -14.73 3.44
CA LYS A 131 18.72 -14.26 2.09
C LYS A 131 17.59 -13.22 2.11
N ASN A 132 16.54 -13.45 2.90
CA ASN A 132 15.26 -12.76 2.73
C ASN A 132 14.93 -11.74 3.81
N MET A 133 15.60 -11.75 4.96
CA MET A 133 15.33 -10.81 6.06
C MET A 133 16.18 -9.55 5.95
N GLY A 134 15.66 -8.44 6.48
CA GLY A 134 16.39 -7.20 6.69
C GLY A 134 15.73 -6.37 7.79
N ILE A 135 16.12 -5.10 7.90
CA ILE A 135 15.65 -4.18 8.93
C ILE A 135 14.86 -3.05 8.27
N ALA A 136 13.62 -2.87 8.71
CA ALA A 136 12.84 -1.66 8.45
C ALA A 136 13.09 -0.64 9.56
N ASN A 137 13.31 0.63 9.19
CA ASN A 137 13.51 1.71 10.14
C ASN A 137 12.17 2.37 10.48
N THR A 138 11.78 2.30 11.74
CA THR A 138 10.48 2.78 12.25
C THR A 138 10.68 3.67 13.46
N PRO A 139 11.40 4.81 13.32
CA PRO A 139 11.74 5.67 14.45
C PRO A 139 10.51 6.20 15.20
N SER A 140 9.36 6.32 14.51
CA SER A 140 8.08 6.71 15.11
C SER A 140 7.52 5.71 16.14
N LEU A 141 8.12 4.51 16.25
CA LEU A 141 7.78 3.49 17.24
C LEU A 141 8.80 3.41 18.40
N ASP A 142 9.72 4.37 18.52
CA ASP A 142 10.72 4.36 19.60
C ASP A 142 10.09 4.48 20.99
N ASP A 143 8.97 5.18 21.11
CA ASP A 143 8.18 5.29 22.35
C ASP A 143 7.73 3.94 22.93
N ILE A 144 7.63 2.91 22.08
CA ILE A 144 7.32 1.53 22.49
C ILE A 144 8.53 0.58 22.35
N GLY A 145 9.74 1.14 22.22
CA GLY A 145 11.00 0.41 22.14
C GLY A 145 11.19 -0.34 20.82
N ARG A 146 10.55 0.09 19.73
CA ARG A 146 10.63 -0.56 18.40
C ARG A 146 11.06 0.40 17.28
N PRO A 147 12.17 1.13 17.42
CA PRO A 147 12.67 2.01 16.35
C PRO A 147 13.09 1.24 15.08
N LYS A 148 13.18 -0.08 15.15
CA LYS A 148 13.57 -0.99 14.08
C LYS A 148 12.74 -2.26 14.13
N LEU A 149 12.42 -2.80 12.94
CA LEU A 149 11.67 -4.04 12.78
C LEU A 149 12.42 -5.01 11.87
N GLU A 150 12.61 -6.25 12.33
CA GLU A 150 13.10 -7.35 11.48
C GLU A 150 11.97 -7.83 10.57
N ALA A 151 12.11 -7.63 9.26
CA ALA A 151 11.06 -7.90 8.28
C ALA A 151 11.62 -8.54 7.01
N HIS A 152 10.74 -9.12 6.19
CA HIS A 152 11.12 -9.54 4.85
C HIS A 152 11.61 -8.34 4.03
N LYS A 153 12.68 -8.49 3.24
CA LYS A 153 13.25 -7.41 2.40
C LYS A 153 12.21 -6.74 1.51
N LYS A 154 11.32 -7.53 0.89
CA LYS A 154 10.19 -7.02 0.08
C LYS A 154 9.12 -6.25 0.87
N ALA A 155 9.03 -6.44 2.20
CA ALA A 155 8.06 -5.77 3.06
C ALA A 155 8.63 -4.52 3.76
N ILE A 156 9.95 -4.35 3.81
CA ILE A 156 10.63 -3.24 4.51
C ILE A 156 10.03 -1.89 4.12
N GLY A 157 10.05 -1.55 2.83
CA GLY A 157 9.58 -0.24 2.38
C GLY A 157 8.10 -0.01 2.67
N ALA A 158 7.28 -1.07 2.70
CA ALA A 158 5.87 -0.95 3.06
C ALA A 158 5.69 -0.63 4.55
N PHE A 159 6.41 -1.31 5.45
CA PHE A 159 6.39 -0.97 6.87
C PHE A 159 6.90 0.45 7.16
N GLU A 160 8.02 0.85 6.55
CA GLU A 160 8.58 2.19 6.73
C GLU A 160 7.57 3.28 6.32
N ARG A 161 6.91 3.12 5.16
CA ARG A 161 5.88 4.07 4.69
C ARG A 161 4.64 4.07 5.56
N VAL A 162 4.14 2.92 6.02
CA VAL A 162 3.00 2.85 6.95
C VAL A 162 3.28 3.66 8.21
N PHE A 163 4.40 3.41 8.87
CA PHE A 163 4.69 4.05 10.16
C PHE A 163 5.09 5.52 10.03
N ALA A 164 5.70 5.92 8.91
CA ALA A 164 5.90 7.34 8.60
C ALA A 164 4.58 8.06 8.37
N ALA A 165 3.62 7.45 7.67
CA ALA A 165 2.31 8.05 7.41
C ALA A 165 1.45 8.16 8.68
N ILE A 166 1.51 7.15 9.56
CA ILE A 166 0.85 7.18 10.88
C ILE A 166 1.43 8.31 11.75
N ASP A 167 2.75 8.52 11.72
CA ASP A 167 3.42 9.60 12.43
C ASP A 167 3.05 10.98 11.89
N ALA A 168 3.09 11.16 10.56
CA ALA A 168 2.66 12.39 9.90
C ALA A 168 1.19 12.74 10.22
N ALA A 169 0.36 11.75 10.52
CA ALA A 169 -1.03 11.93 10.94
C ALA A 169 -1.20 12.19 12.45
N GLY A 170 -0.14 12.17 13.24
CA GLY A 170 -0.19 12.33 14.70
C GLY A 170 -0.83 11.16 15.43
N LEU A 171 -0.83 9.96 14.84
CA LEU A 171 -1.54 8.77 15.34
C LEU A 171 -0.63 7.74 16.03
N THR A 172 0.67 8.00 16.17
CA THR A 172 1.64 7.09 16.82
C THR A 172 1.21 6.66 18.22
N ARG A 173 0.59 7.56 19.00
CA ARG A 173 0.05 7.27 20.34
C ARG A 173 -1.12 6.26 20.35
N ARG A 174 -1.65 5.87 19.19
CA ARG A 174 -2.61 4.77 19.09
C ARG A 174 -1.92 3.40 19.14
N ILE A 175 -0.62 3.33 18.88
CA ILE A 175 0.17 2.11 18.94
C ILE A 175 0.74 1.98 20.36
N LEU A 176 0.10 1.14 21.17
CA LEU A 176 0.43 0.95 22.58
C LEU A 176 1.38 -0.22 22.80
N THR A 177 1.20 -1.30 22.02
CA THR A 177 2.03 -2.50 22.10
C THR A 177 2.41 -3.02 20.72
N TYR A 178 3.64 -3.52 20.64
CA TYR A 178 4.11 -4.40 19.58
C TYR A 178 4.03 -5.83 20.10
N ASP A 179 3.27 -6.68 19.41
CA ASP A 179 2.96 -8.04 19.87
C ASP A 179 3.56 -9.13 18.96
N GLY A 180 4.27 -8.72 17.90
CA GLY A 180 5.10 -9.60 17.09
C GLY A 180 5.08 -9.25 15.60
N LEU A 181 6.15 -9.59 14.89
CA LEU A 181 6.23 -9.46 13.43
C LEU A 181 6.78 -10.73 12.81
N TRP A 182 7.99 -11.13 13.19
CA TRP A 182 8.59 -12.38 12.74
C TRP A 182 8.42 -13.46 13.81
N VAL A 183 7.44 -14.33 13.60
CA VAL A 183 7.13 -15.47 14.49
C VAL A 183 6.89 -16.70 13.62
N PRO A 184 7.92 -17.48 13.29
CA PRO A 184 7.77 -18.71 12.51
C PRO A 184 6.90 -19.75 13.21
N ARG A 185 5.69 -19.95 12.69
CA ARG A 185 4.68 -20.87 13.25
C ARG A 185 3.55 -21.21 12.27
N HIS A 186 2.86 -22.30 12.56
CA HIS A 186 1.53 -22.60 12.03
C HIS A 186 0.47 -21.65 12.62
N LYS A 187 -0.62 -21.45 11.87
CA LYS A 187 -1.76 -20.63 12.32
C LYS A 187 -2.34 -21.17 13.62
N GLY A 188 -2.53 -20.29 14.60
CA GLY A 188 -3.05 -20.66 15.92
C GLY A 188 -2.21 -21.69 16.68
N TRP A 189 -0.90 -21.79 16.40
CA TRP A 189 0.01 -22.75 17.05
C TRP A 189 -0.39 -24.22 16.87
N ASN A 190 -1.11 -24.53 15.77
CA ASN A 190 -1.59 -25.87 15.47
C ASN A 190 -0.88 -26.41 14.21
N PRO A 191 -0.03 -27.46 14.32
CA PRO A 191 0.73 -28.01 13.19
C PRO A 191 -0.15 -28.61 12.08
N THR A 192 -1.43 -28.87 12.32
CA THR A 192 -2.35 -29.36 11.27
C THR A 192 -2.89 -28.25 10.38
N ARG A 193 -2.65 -26.97 10.71
CA ARG A 193 -3.06 -25.81 9.91
C ARG A 193 -1.91 -25.32 9.05
N GLY A 194 -2.20 -24.57 7.99
CA GLY A 194 -1.17 -23.90 7.19
C GLY A 194 -0.34 -22.89 7.99
N LEU A 195 0.77 -22.43 7.41
CA LEU A 195 1.67 -21.48 8.03
C LEU A 195 1.04 -20.10 8.22
N SER A 196 1.41 -19.42 9.32
CA SER A 196 1.07 -18.02 9.54
C SER A 196 1.96 -17.11 8.69
N SER A 197 1.43 -16.00 8.21
CA SER A 197 2.18 -14.95 7.49
C SER A 197 3.31 -14.33 8.33
N HIS A 198 3.22 -14.39 9.67
CA HIS A 198 4.36 -14.08 10.55
C HIS A 198 5.60 -14.93 10.27
N SER A 199 5.47 -16.12 9.69
CA SER A 199 6.60 -16.97 9.34
C SER A 199 7.47 -16.38 8.22
N TRP A 200 6.88 -15.53 7.37
CA TRP A 200 7.58 -14.79 6.33
C TRP A 200 8.04 -13.40 6.77
N ALA A 201 7.74 -12.98 8.00
CA ALA A 201 8.00 -11.62 8.47
C ALA A 201 7.36 -10.52 7.59
N ILE A 202 6.12 -10.76 7.16
CA ILE A 202 5.30 -9.84 6.35
C ILE A 202 4.03 -9.36 7.08
N ALA A 203 3.87 -9.77 8.34
CA ALA A 203 2.72 -9.45 9.16
C ALA A 203 3.16 -8.89 10.51
N ILE A 204 2.33 -8.05 11.12
CA ILE A 204 2.57 -7.44 12.42
C ILE A 204 1.30 -7.48 13.26
N ASP A 205 1.47 -7.78 14.55
CA ASP A 205 0.42 -7.71 15.56
C ASP A 205 0.64 -6.48 16.45
N LEU A 206 -0.40 -5.65 16.59
CA LEU A 206 -0.40 -4.43 17.40
C LEU A 206 -1.58 -4.43 18.39
N ASN A 207 -1.37 -3.89 19.59
CA ASN A 207 -2.44 -3.72 20.59
C ASN A 207 -3.20 -5.02 20.89
N ALA A 208 -2.52 -6.17 20.96
CA ALA A 208 -3.12 -7.51 21.06
C ALA A 208 -4.09 -7.64 22.23
N ARG A 209 -3.77 -7.01 23.37
CA ARG A 209 -4.62 -7.02 24.57
C ARG A 209 -6.06 -6.57 24.31
N TRP A 210 -6.29 -5.69 23.34
CA TRP A 210 -7.62 -5.14 23.02
C TRP A 210 -8.20 -5.67 21.71
N ASN A 211 -7.41 -6.42 20.93
CA ASN A 211 -7.76 -6.82 19.57
C ASN A 211 -7.40 -8.28 19.26
N GLY A 212 -7.38 -9.15 20.27
CA GLY A 212 -6.96 -10.54 20.12
C GLY A 212 -7.84 -11.37 19.19
N TYR A 213 -7.32 -12.52 18.78
CA TYR A 213 -8.01 -13.47 17.92
C TYR A 213 -9.35 -13.95 18.52
N GLY A 214 -10.40 -13.95 17.69
CA GLY A 214 -11.78 -14.29 18.06
C GLY A 214 -12.48 -13.26 18.94
N VAL A 215 -11.86 -12.10 19.15
CA VAL A 215 -12.43 -10.99 19.93
C VAL A 215 -12.85 -9.88 18.98
N THR A 216 -14.03 -9.29 19.22
CA THR A 216 -14.45 -8.09 18.50
C THR A 216 -13.40 -6.98 18.67
N PRO A 217 -12.78 -6.48 17.59
CA PRO A 217 -11.74 -5.46 17.70
C PRO A 217 -12.27 -4.17 18.33
N ALA A 218 -11.45 -3.54 19.16
CA ALA A 218 -11.80 -2.33 19.89
C ALA A 218 -12.40 -1.25 18.95
N PRO A 219 -13.47 -0.54 19.38
CA PRO A 219 -14.15 0.43 18.52
C PRO A 219 -13.27 1.64 18.22
N THR A 220 -13.59 2.38 17.17
CA THR A 220 -12.84 3.61 16.81
C THR A 220 -12.87 4.60 17.97
N GLY A 221 -11.74 5.23 18.27
CA GLY A 221 -11.60 6.20 19.35
C GLY A 221 -11.31 5.62 20.72
N SER A 222 -11.58 4.32 20.97
CA SER A 222 -11.31 3.71 22.27
C SER A 222 -9.82 3.45 22.50
N HIS A 223 -9.45 3.29 23.77
CA HIS A 223 -8.11 2.84 24.14
C HIS A 223 -7.79 1.48 23.50
N GLY A 224 -6.58 1.34 22.95
CA GLY A 224 -6.14 0.14 22.25
C GLY A 224 -6.72 -0.05 20.84
N SER A 225 -7.55 0.86 20.33
CA SER A 225 -8.07 0.74 18.96
C SER A 225 -6.98 0.87 17.91
N VAL A 226 -7.06 0.03 16.87
CA VAL A 226 -6.21 0.10 15.68
C VAL A 226 -6.99 0.49 14.43
N ARG A 227 -8.30 0.77 14.55
CA ARG A 227 -9.17 1.05 13.39
C ARG A 227 -8.75 2.31 12.64
N GLU A 228 -8.28 3.32 13.36
CA GLU A 228 -7.70 4.54 12.80
C GLU A 228 -6.40 4.28 12.02
N LEU A 229 -5.71 3.16 12.27
CA LEU A 229 -4.47 2.79 11.58
C LEU A 229 -4.74 2.03 10.27
N VAL A 230 -5.88 1.35 10.17
CA VAL A 230 -6.24 0.50 9.02
C VAL A 230 -6.09 1.19 7.66
N PRO A 231 -6.51 2.45 7.46
CA PRO A 231 -6.33 3.11 6.16
C PRO A 231 -4.88 3.26 5.73
N TYR A 232 -3.94 3.50 6.66
CA TYR A 232 -2.51 3.65 6.36
C TYR A 232 -1.88 2.32 5.95
N PHE A 233 -2.23 1.24 6.68
CA PHE A 233 -1.86 -0.12 6.30
C PHE A 233 -2.45 -0.50 4.93
N ALA A 234 -3.72 -0.22 4.69
CA ALA A 234 -4.38 -0.54 3.43
C ALA A 234 -3.81 0.24 2.23
N ALA A 235 -3.35 1.48 2.44
CA ALA A 235 -2.69 2.29 1.43
C ALA A 235 -1.37 1.68 0.94
N GLU A 236 -0.72 0.86 1.77
CA GLU A 236 0.50 0.12 1.44
C GLU A 236 0.24 -1.35 1.07
N GLY A 237 -1.04 -1.75 0.98
CA GLY A 237 -1.46 -3.06 0.50
C GLY A 237 -1.58 -4.12 1.60
N PHE A 238 -1.67 -3.73 2.86
CA PHE A 238 -1.92 -4.67 3.95
C PHE A 238 -3.40 -5.03 4.08
N ALA A 239 -3.68 -6.30 4.28
CA ALA A 239 -4.97 -6.78 4.79
C ALA A 239 -5.01 -6.63 6.32
N TRP A 240 -6.20 -6.39 6.87
CA TRP A 240 -6.43 -6.31 8.31
C TRP A 240 -7.29 -7.49 8.78
N GLY A 241 -6.84 -8.17 9.84
CA GLY A 241 -7.49 -9.35 10.40
C GLY A 241 -8.84 -9.05 11.08
N GLY A 242 -9.10 -7.80 11.45
CA GLY A 242 -10.42 -7.37 11.94
C GLY A 242 -11.55 -7.47 10.90
N PHE A 243 -11.23 -7.73 9.62
CA PHE A 243 -12.20 -8.04 8.57
C PHE A 243 -12.36 -9.55 8.29
N PHE A 244 -11.82 -10.41 9.14
CA PHE A 244 -12.07 -11.84 9.05
C PHE A 244 -13.49 -12.15 9.52
N SER A 245 -14.09 -13.20 8.95
CA SER A 245 -15.46 -13.55 9.29
C SER A 245 -15.54 -14.03 10.74
N PRO A 246 -16.58 -13.64 11.50
CA PRO A 246 -16.81 -14.19 12.83
C PRO A 246 -16.85 -15.72 12.82
N PRO A 247 -16.31 -16.40 13.85
CA PRO A 247 -15.69 -15.87 15.07
C PRO A 247 -14.15 -15.78 14.97
N HIS A 248 -13.61 -15.43 13.80
CA HIS A 248 -12.17 -15.48 13.51
C HIS A 248 -11.56 -14.10 13.32
N GLU A 249 -12.21 -13.05 13.81
CA GLU A 249 -11.66 -11.70 13.82
C GLU A 249 -10.28 -11.71 14.48
N ASP A 250 -9.33 -11.03 13.87
CA ASP A 250 -7.98 -10.92 14.40
C ASP A 250 -7.55 -9.46 14.34
N GLY A 251 -8.11 -8.64 15.22
CA GLY A 251 -8.02 -7.19 15.12
C GLY A 251 -6.61 -6.65 15.31
N MET A 252 -5.72 -7.38 15.96
CA MET A 252 -4.32 -7.00 16.14
C MET A 252 -3.51 -7.15 14.85
N HIS A 253 -3.97 -8.01 13.93
CA HIS A 253 -3.18 -8.54 12.83
C HIS A 253 -3.27 -7.71 11.56
N PHE A 254 -2.12 -7.33 11.00
CA PHE A 254 -1.97 -6.72 9.69
C PHE A 254 -0.97 -7.51 8.85
N GLU A 255 -1.30 -7.89 7.62
CA GLU A 255 -0.39 -8.65 6.75
C GLU A 255 -0.31 -8.09 5.33
N LEU A 256 0.90 -8.00 4.78
CA LEU A 256 1.13 -7.44 3.46
C LEU A 256 0.56 -8.38 2.38
N ALA A 257 -0.38 -7.89 1.58
CA ALA A 257 -1.17 -8.70 0.66
C ALA A 257 -1.02 -8.29 -0.82
N ARG A 258 0.19 -7.89 -1.19
CA ARG A 258 0.58 -7.46 -2.54
C ARG A 258 1.10 -8.61 -3.39
N LEU A 259 0.67 -8.67 -4.64
CA LEU A 259 1.07 -9.66 -5.65
C LEU A 259 2.17 -9.14 -6.60
N ASP A 260 2.58 -7.89 -6.47
CA ASP A 260 3.49 -7.17 -7.36
C ASP A 260 4.88 -6.87 -6.75
N LEU A 261 5.30 -7.65 -5.76
CA LEU A 261 6.57 -7.50 -5.04
C LEU A 261 7.65 -8.49 -5.48
#